data_AF-A0A7S0QS26-F1
#
_entry.id   AF-A0A7S0QS26-F1
#
_cell.length_a   1.000
_cell.length_b   1.000
_cell.length_c   1.000
_cell.angle_alpha   90.00
_cell.angle_beta   90.00
_cell.angle_gamma   90.00
#
_symmetry.space_group_name_H-M   'P 1'
#
loop_
_entity.id
_entity.type
_entity.pdbx_description
1 polymer ?
#
loop_
_entity_poly.entity_id
_entity_poly.type
_entity_poly.pdbx_seq_one_letter_code
_entity_poly.pdbx_strand_id
1 'polypeptide(L)'
;RVMEGLDLMSAFGLPEAEDFYHVALQLTELHQLGNAIKAYITALRIDPLHSKALSSVAMLIYKLGKFPIAERFFHRIIRQATEDIVVAEGYNGLGAAVEMTHTRLDECVT
;
A
#
# COMPACT_ATOMS: atom_id res chain seq x y z
N ARG A 1 27.42 4.75 3.59
CA ARG A 1 27.20 5.01 5.03
C ARG A 1 25.76 5.48 5.21
N VAL A 2 24.79 4.55 5.36
CA VAL A 2 23.40 4.78 5.84
C VAL A 2 22.83 3.53 6.58
N MET A 3 23.58 2.43 6.74
CA MET A 3 23.05 1.15 7.28
C MET A 3 22.89 1.09 8.82
N GLU A 4 23.05 2.17 9.56
CA GLU A 4 23.04 2.10 11.03
C GLU A 4 21.62 2.05 11.63
N GLY A 5 20.56 2.47 10.91
CA GLY A 5 19.20 2.46 11.47
C GLY A 5 18.51 1.09 11.46
N LEU A 6 18.67 0.33 10.37
CA LEU A 6 17.97 -0.94 10.15
C LEU A 6 18.61 -2.07 10.97
N ASP A 7 19.95 -2.12 10.99
CA ASP A 7 20.72 -3.12 11.75
C ASP A 7 20.49 -2.99 13.27
N LEU A 8 20.25 -1.78 13.77
CA LEU A 8 19.95 -1.53 15.18
C LEU A 8 18.55 -2.05 15.57
N MET A 9 17.53 -1.93 14.71
CA MET A 9 16.19 -2.47 15.04
C MET A 9 16.18 -4.00 15.11
N SER A 10 16.90 -4.66 14.22
CA SER A 10 17.06 -6.12 14.22
C SER A 10 17.76 -6.63 15.49
N ALA A 11 18.78 -5.90 15.97
CA ALA A 11 19.51 -6.25 17.19
C ALA A 11 18.68 -6.15 18.49
N PHE A 12 17.61 -5.35 18.51
CA PHE A 12 16.73 -5.18 19.67
C PHE A 12 15.43 -6.01 19.62
N GLY A 13 15.25 -6.86 18.58
CA GLY A 13 14.03 -7.68 18.42
C GLY A 13 12.76 -6.84 18.23
N LEU A 14 12.91 -5.63 17.69
CA LEU A 14 11.78 -4.77 17.35
C LEU A 14 11.10 -5.30 16.08
N PRO A 15 9.76 -5.35 16.02
CA PRO A 15 9.05 -5.87 14.86
C PRO A 15 9.41 -5.07 13.61
N GLU A 16 9.81 -5.80 12.57
CA GLU A 16 10.25 -5.22 11.30
C GLU A 16 9.05 -4.85 10.42
N ALA A 17 9.29 -4.10 9.34
CA ALA A 17 8.24 -3.78 8.38
C ALA A 17 7.56 -5.06 7.83
N GLU A 18 8.34 -6.13 7.63
CA GLU A 18 7.85 -7.43 7.14
C GLU A 18 6.91 -8.10 8.15
N ASP A 19 7.13 -7.98 9.46
CA ASP A 19 6.23 -8.53 10.48
C ASP A 19 4.84 -7.89 10.41
N PHE A 20 4.80 -6.55 10.32
CA PHE A 20 3.54 -5.82 10.15
C PHE A 20 2.87 -6.12 8.81
N TYR A 21 3.65 -6.36 7.76
CA TYR A 21 3.13 -6.82 6.46
C TYR A 21 2.45 -8.19 6.58
N HIS A 22 3.07 -9.15 7.27
CA HIS A 22 2.48 -10.48 7.50
C HIS A 22 1.21 -10.41 8.36
N VAL A 23 1.21 -9.60 9.42
CA VAL A 23 0.00 -9.34 10.22
C VAL A 23 -1.10 -8.74 9.36
N ALA A 24 -0.77 -7.80 8.47
CA ALA A 24 -1.74 -7.20 7.56
C ALA A 24 -2.34 -8.22 6.57
N LEU A 25 -1.54 -9.16 6.06
CA LEU A 25 -2.03 -10.26 5.22
C LEU A 25 -3.02 -11.14 5.98
N GLN A 26 -2.68 -11.60 7.18
CA GLN A 26 -3.57 -12.42 8.01
C GLN A 26 -4.89 -11.68 8.33
N LEU A 27 -4.81 -10.39 8.67
CA LEU A 27 -6.00 -9.58 8.91
C LEU A 27 -6.86 -9.41 7.65
N THR A 28 -6.24 -9.36 6.46
CA THR A 28 -6.96 -9.30 5.18
C THR A 28 -7.70 -10.61 4.93
N GLU A 29 -7.06 -11.76 5.16
CA GLU A 29 -7.67 -13.08 5.06
C GLU A 29 -8.86 -13.23 6.03
N LEU A 30 -8.71 -12.72 7.26
CA LEU A 30 -9.78 -12.65 8.26
C LEU A 30 -10.85 -11.58 7.98
N HIS A 31 -10.78 -10.89 6.83
CA HIS A 31 -11.71 -9.83 6.42
C HIS A 31 -11.78 -8.64 7.41
N GLN A 32 -10.77 -8.50 8.28
CA GLN A 32 -10.61 -7.36 9.18
C GLN A 32 -9.92 -6.20 8.47
N LEU A 33 -10.52 -5.74 7.38
CA LEU A 33 -9.88 -4.87 6.38
C LEU A 33 -9.39 -3.54 6.97
N GLY A 34 -10.11 -2.98 7.96
CA GLY A 34 -9.69 -1.75 8.64
C GLY A 34 -8.40 -1.93 9.47
N ASN A 35 -8.24 -3.09 10.12
CA ASN A 35 -7.03 -3.40 10.88
C ASN A 35 -5.88 -3.77 9.95
N ALA A 36 -6.17 -4.49 8.85
CA ALA A 36 -5.19 -4.79 7.82
C ALA A 36 -4.55 -3.52 7.23
N ILE A 37 -5.38 -2.51 6.88
CA ILE A 37 -4.87 -1.22 6.39
C ILE A 37 -3.96 -0.55 7.42
N LYS A 38 -4.33 -0.56 8.71
CA LYS A 38 -3.47 0.00 9.76
C LYS A 38 -2.13 -0.72 9.84
N ALA A 39 -2.13 -2.05 9.78
CA ALA A 39 -0.91 -2.86 9.81
C ALA A 39 -0.02 -2.59 8.58
N TYR A 40 -0.59 -2.53 7.38
CA TYR A 40 0.16 -2.12 6.18
C TYR A 40 0.76 -0.71 6.31
N ILE A 41 -0.02 0.26 6.82
CA ILE A 41 0.48 1.63 7.03
C ILE A 41 1.63 1.62 8.05
N THR A 42 1.56 0.82 9.11
CA THR A 42 2.66 0.69 10.07
C THR A 42 3.91 0.11 9.41
N ALA A 43 3.78 -0.94 8.60
CA ALA A 43 4.89 -1.46 7.79
C ALA A 43 5.54 -0.35 6.95
N LEU A 44 4.71 0.46 6.28
CA LEU A 44 5.15 1.59 5.45
C LEU A 44 5.67 2.81 6.20
N ARG A 45 5.50 2.86 7.53
CA ARG A 45 6.15 3.86 8.39
C ARG A 45 7.55 3.41 8.80
N ILE A 46 7.75 2.10 8.95
CA ILE A 46 9.06 1.50 9.28
C ILE A 46 9.93 1.46 8.03
N ASP A 47 9.39 0.90 6.93
CA ASP A 47 10.02 0.91 5.61
C ASP A 47 9.10 1.60 4.58
N PRO A 48 9.32 2.89 4.31
CA PRO A 48 8.57 3.65 3.32
C PRO A 48 8.63 3.09 1.90
N LEU A 49 9.60 2.24 1.57
CA LEU A 49 9.85 1.67 0.24
C LEU A 49 9.43 0.19 0.15
N HIS A 50 8.75 -0.35 1.15
CA HIS A 50 8.32 -1.75 1.14
C HIS A 50 7.26 -2.00 0.05
N SER A 51 7.72 -2.41 -1.13
CA SER A 51 6.91 -2.53 -2.35
C SER A 51 5.68 -3.42 -2.17
N LYS A 52 5.82 -4.56 -1.50
CA LYS A 52 4.70 -5.48 -1.24
C LYS A 52 3.61 -4.82 -0.40
N ALA A 53 3.98 -4.17 0.71
CA ALA A 53 3.02 -3.47 1.56
C ALA A 53 2.33 -2.31 0.83
N LEU A 54 3.05 -1.56 0.00
CA LEU A 54 2.49 -0.50 -0.86
C LEU A 54 1.45 -1.05 -1.85
N SER A 55 1.81 -2.07 -2.63
CA SER A 55 0.91 -2.67 -3.63
C SER A 55 -0.31 -3.31 -2.95
N SER A 56 -0.12 -4.04 -1.86
CA SER A 56 -1.22 -4.69 -1.13
C SER A 56 -2.21 -3.69 -0.54
N VAL A 57 -1.73 -2.62 0.10
CA VAL A 57 -2.64 -1.62 0.70
C VAL A 57 -3.38 -0.82 -0.38
N ALA A 58 -2.71 -0.46 -1.48
CA ALA A 58 -3.34 0.25 -2.58
C ALA A 58 -4.48 -0.57 -3.19
N MET A 59 -4.22 -1.86 -3.46
CA MET A 59 -5.22 -2.80 -3.98
C MET A 59 -6.38 -3.01 -3.02
N LEU A 60 -6.11 -3.15 -1.71
CA LEU A 60 -7.16 -3.31 -0.71
C LEU A 60 -8.06 -2.07 -0.63
N ILE A 61 -7.48 -0.88 -0.63
CA ILE A 61 -8.22 0.39 -0.61
C ILE A 61 -9.05 0.56 -1.90
N TYR A 62 -8.50 0.16 -3.05
CA TYR A 62 -9.22 0.13 -4.32
C TYR A 62 -10.44 -0.80 -4.25
N LYS A 63 -10.26 -2.04 -3.77
CA LYS A 63 -11.36 -3.02 -3.60
C LYS A 63 -12.45 -2.55 -2.64
N LEU A 64 -12.12 -1.69 -1.68
CA LEU A 64 -13.07 -1.04 -0.77
C LEU A 64 -13.83 0.14 -1.40
N GLY A 65 -13.60 0.44 -2.68
CA GLY A 65 -14.23 1.55 -3.39
C GLY A 65 -13.72 2.93 -2.98
N LYS A 66 -12.60 2.99 -2.25
CA LYS A 66 -11.98 4.24 -1.78
C LYS A 66 -10.97 4.77 -2.80
N PHE A 67 -11.44 4.93 -4.04
CA PHE A 67 -10.61 5.21 -5.21
C PHE A 67 -9.69 6.45 -5.07
N PRO A 68 -10.13 7.59 -4.52
CA PRO A 68 -9.25 8.75 -4.35
C PRO A 68 -8.08 8.52 -3.39
N ILE A 69 -8.24 7.60 -2.44
CA ILE A 69 -7.15 7.21 -1.52
C ILE A 69 -6.23 6.22 -2.22
N ALA A 70 -6.78 5.24 -2.95
CA ALA A 70 -5.99 4.26 -3.70
C ALA A 70 -5.07 4.94 -4.72
N GLU A 71 -5.57 5.94 -5.45
CA GLU A 71 -4.80 6.77 -6.38
C GLU A 71 -3.53 7.35 -5.74
N ARG A 72 -3.63 7.90 -4.52
CA ARG A 72 -2.46 8.45 -3.81
C ARG A 72 -1.41 7.38 -3.53
N PHE A 73 -1.81 6.17 -3.21
CA PHE A 73 -0.89 5.06 -3.00
C PHE A 73 -0.26 4.59 -4.32
N PHE A 74 -1.03 4.50 -5.41
CA PHE A 74 -0.48 4.16 -6.74
C PHE A 74 0.52 5.21 -7.24
N HIS A 75 0.25 6.50 -7.04
CA HIS A 75 1.23 7.54 -7.31
C HIS A 75 2.50 7.40 -6.48
N ARG A 76 2.37 6.99 -5.21
CA ARG A 76 3.53 6.75 -4.36
C ARG A 76 4.36 5.57 -4.87
N ILE A 77 3.72 4.48 -5.32
CA ILE A 77 4.40 3.35 -5.97
C ILE A 77 5.20 3.84 -7.17
N ILE A 78 4.59 4.59 -8.10
CA ILE A 78 5.26 5.10 -9.30
C ILE A 78 6.45 6.01 -8.96
N ARG A 79 6.34 6.84 -7.91
CA ARG A 79 7.42 7.75 -7.49
C ARG A 79 8.59 7.06 -6.79
N GLN A 80 8.33 5.94 -6.12
CA GLN A 80 9.29 5.29 -5.22
C GLN A 80 9.91 4.03 -5.82
N ALA A 81 9.21 3.38 -6.75
CA ALA A 81 9.71 2.18 -7.39
C ALA A 81 10.83 2.52 -8.38
N THR A 82 11.94 1.80 -8.25
CA THR A 82 13.05 1.79 -9.22
C THR A 82 12.93 0.64 -10.23
N GLU A 83 12.04 -0.31 -9.97
CA GLU A 83 11.81 -1.48 -10.82
C GLU A 83 10.63 -1.24 -11.76
N ASP A 84 10.85 -1.43 -13.06
CA ASP A 84 9.83 -1.19 -14.10
C ASP A 84 8.54 -1.98 -13.88
N ILE A 85 8.64 -3.21 -13.35
CA ILE A 85 7.48 -4.07 -13.08
C ILE A 85 6.57 -3.43 -12.03
N VAL A 86 7.16 -2.93 -10.94
CA VAL A 86 6.41 -2.29 -9.84
C VAL A 86 5.83 -0.95 -10.30
N VAL A 87 6.56 -0.21 -11.14
CA VAL A 87 6.05 1.01 -11.78
C VAL A 87 4.85 0.71 -12.68
N ALA A 88 4.89 -0.37 -13.47
CA ALA A 88 3.77 -0.79 -14.32
C ALA A 88 2.53 -1.17 -13.50
N GLU A 89 2.69 -1.89 -12.39
CA GLU A 89 1.60 -2.14 -11.43
C GLU A 89 0.98 -0.85 -10.91
N GLY A 90 1.83 0.13 -10.55
CA GLY A 90 1.41 1.45 -10.11
C GLY A 90 0.56 2.18 -11.16
N TYR A 91 1.00 2.21 -12.43
CA TYR A 91 0.23 2.83 -13.51
C TYR A 91 -1.10 2.12 -13.79
N ASN A 92 -1.10 0.78 -13.80
CA ASN A 92 -2.32 -0.01 -14.00
C ASN A 92 -3.34 0.27 -12.90
N GLY A 93 -2.90 0.28 -11.64
CA GLY A 93 -3.77 0.59 -10.51
C GLY A 93 -4.27 2.03 -10.52
N LEU A 94 -3.42 2.98 -10.92
CA LEU A 94 -3.79 4.39 -11.06
C LEU A 94 -4.87 4.58 -12.12
N GLY A 95 -4.71 4.00 -13.31
CA GLY A 95 -5.69 4.07 -14.39
C GLY A 95 -7.06 3.55 -13.94
N ALA A 96 -7.09 2.38 -13.31
CA ALA A 96 -8.32 1.80 -12.78
C ALA A 96 -8.97 2.66 -11.69
N ALA A 97 -8.17 3.23 -10.77
CA ALA A 97 -8.69 4.09 -9.71
C ALA A 97 -9.29 5.39 -10.24
N VAL A 98 -8.66 6.01 -11.25
CA VAL A 98 -9.16 7.23 -11.89
C VAL A 98 -10.46 6.93 -12.64
N GLU A 99 -10.49 5.87 -13.45
CA GLU A 99 -11.70 5.46 -14.19
C GLU A 99 -12.89 5.27 -13.24
N MET A 100 -12.71 4.49 -12.16
CA MET A 100 -13.76 4.25 -11.18
C MET A 100 -14.21 5.52 -10.44
N THR A 101 -13.31 6.49 -10.26
CA THR A 101 -13.66 7.79 -9.66
C THR A 101 -14.54 8.60 -10.62
N HIS A 102 -14.20 8.61 -11.91
CA HIS A 102 -14.97 9.31 -12.94
C HIS A 102 -16.36 8.69 -13.13
N THR A 103 -16.46 7.38 -13.31
CA THR A 103 -17.73 6.67 -13.53
C THR A 103 -18.72 6.87 -12.39
N ARG A 104 -18.24 6.90 -11.13
CA ARG A 104 -19.10 7.14 -9.97
C ARG A 104 -19.58 8.58 -9.83
N LEU A 105 -18.85 9.54 -10.37
CA LEU A 105 -19.33 10.92 -10.44
C LEU A 105 -20.48 11.02 -11.44
N ASP A 106 -20.37 10.33 -12.58
CA ASP A 106 -21.41 10.32 -13.61
C ASP A 106 -22.73 9.70 -13.11
N GLU A 107 -22.68 8.64 -12.29
CA GLU A 107 -23.86 8.04 -11.64
C GLU A 107 -24.55 8.94 -10.61
N CYS A 108 -23.85 9.93 -10.04
CA CYS A 108 -24.42 10.83 -9.03
C CYS A 108 -25.20 12.02 -9.63
N VAL A 109 -25.14 12.25 -10.94
CA VAL A 109 -25.71 13.46 -11.59
C VAL A 109 -26.92 13.18 -12.51
N THR A 110 -27.38 11.93 -12.59
CA THR A 110 -28.61 11.51 -13.31
C THR A 110 -29.76 11.22 -12.36
#